data_AF-A0A401IE93-F1
#
_entry.id   AF-A0A401IE93-F1
#
_cell.length_a   1.000
_cell.length_b   1.000
_cell.length_c   1.000
_cell.angle_alpha   90.00
_cell.angle_beta   90.00
_cell.angle_gamma   90.00
#
_symmetry.space_group_name_H-M   'P 1'
#
loop_
_entity.id
_entity.type
_entity.pdbx_description
1 polymer ?
#
loop_
_entity_poly.entity_id
_entity_poly.type
_entity_poly.pdbx_seq_one_letter_code
_entity_poly.pdbx_strand_id
1 'polypeptide(L)' 'MHESVIYEKIFHEGEIKAIRKIALNMLKNNMNMEDIAKVTGLTLKEIQQLSLSLNQED' A
#
# COMPACT_ATOMS: atom_id res chain seq x y z
N MET A 1 7.67 -6.72 -28.24
CA MET A 1 8.35 -6.97 -26.95
C MET A 1 8.28 -5.75 -26.00
N HIS A 2 8.58 -4.53 -26.46
CA HIS A 2 8.51 -3.32 -25.60
C HIS A 2 7.11 -3.02 -25.02
N GLU A 3 6.05 -3.24 -25.78
CA GLU A 3 4.68 -2.96 -25.30
C GLU A 3 4.27 -3.88 -24.13
N SER A 4 4.67 -5.16 -24.12
CA SER A 4 4.38 -6.11 -23.04
C SER A 4 4.94 -5.64 -21.69
N VAL A 5 6.18 -5.11 -21.71
CA VAL A 5 6.87 -4.62 -20.50
C VAL A 5 6.15 -3.39 -19.93
N ILE A 6 5.57 -2.56 -20.78
CA ILE A 6 4.80 -1.38 -20.34
C ILE A 6 3.50 -1.82 -19.66
N TYR A 7 2.77 -2.78 -20.25
CA TYR A 7 1.54 -3.30 -19.65
C TYR A 7 1.79 -3.97 -18.29
N GLU A 8 2.83 -4.81 -18.19
CA GLU A 8 3.21 -5.48 -16.94
C GLU A 8 3.52 -4.47 -15.84
N LYS A 9 4.23 -3.38 -16.18
CA LYS A 9 4.55 -2.30 -15.25
C LYS A 9 3.31 -1.56 -14.76
N ILE A 10 2.41 -1.17 -15.68
CA ILE A 10 1.16 -0.48 -15.31
C ILE A 10 0.29 -1.37 -14.42
N PHE A 11 0.22 -2.66 -14.71
CA PHE A 11 -0.53 -3.63 -13.92
C PHE A 11 0.05 -3.75 -12.50
N HIS A 12 1.36 -3.97 -12.37
CA HIS A 12 2.04 -4.03 -11.06
C HIS A 12 1.88 -2.74 -10.25
N GLU A 13 1.98 -1.57 -10.90
CA GLU A 13 1.74 -0.29 -10.24
C GLU A 13 0.30 -0.16 -9.72
N GLY A 14 -0.67 -0.70 -10.46
CA GLY A 14 -2.08 -0.75 -10.05
C GLY A 14 -2.29 -1.62 -8.81
N GLU A 15 -1.70 -2.81 -8.78
CA GLU A 15 -1.76 -3.73 -7.63
C GLU A 15 -1.16 -3.10 -6.38
N ILE A 16 0.02 -2.49 -6.49
CA ILE A 16 0.69 -1.83 -5.36
C ILE A 16 -0.15 -0.66 -4.84
N LYS A 17 -0.74 0.15 -5.73
CA LYS A 17 -1.62 1.27 -5.33
C LYS A 17 -2.86 0.78 -4.60
N ALA A 18 -3.48 -0.31 -5.08
CA ALA A 18 -4.66 -0.89 -4.43
C ALA A 18 -4.34 -1.41 -3.03
N ILE A 19 -3.24 -2.15 -2.87
CA ILE A 19 -2.78 -2.68 -1.58
C ILE A 19 -2.51 -1.54 -0.59
N ARG A 20 -1.82 -0.47 -1.02
CA ARG A 20 -1.56 0.70 -0.18
C ARG A 20 -2.83 1.41 0.27
N LYS A 21 -3.82 1.56 -0.62
CA LYS A 21 -5.12 2.16 -0.28
C LYS A 21 -5.88 1.31 0.76
N ILE A 22 -5.84 -0.01 0.64
CA ILE A 22 -6.44 -0.92 1.61
C ILE A 22 -5.73 -0.79 2.97
N ALA A 23 -4.39 -0.80 3.00
CA ALA A 23 -3.61 -0.62 4.22
C ALA A 23 -3.92 0.72 4.92
N LEU A 24 -4.06 1.81 4.16
CA LEU A 24 -4.46 3.12 4.69
C LEU A 24 -5.84 3.08 5.34
N ASN A 25 -6.82 2.43 4.71
CA ASN A 25 -8.15 2.28 5.29
C ASN A 25 -8.13 1.44 6.57
N MET A 26 -7.29 0.41 6.63
CA MET A 26 -7.10 -0.41 7.84
C MET A 26 -6.51 0.43 8.99
N LEU A 27 -5.49 1.25 8.71
CA LEU A 27 -4.93 2.20 9.68
C LEU A 27 -6.00 3.18 10.19
N LYS A 28 -6.82 3.75 9.30
CA LYS A 28 -7.95 4.64 9.68
C LYS A 28 -8.99 3.95 10.57
N ASN A 29 -9.11 2.63 10.47
CA ASN A 29 -9.98 1.81 11.32
C ASN A 29 -9.27 1.28 12.58
N ASN A 30 -8.13 1.89 12.97
CA ASN A 30 -7.35 1.54 14.15
C ASN A 30 -6.84 0.09 14.19
N MET A 31 -6.67 -0.55 13.02
CA MET A 31 -6.01 -1.85 12.96
C MET A 31 -4.52 -1.71 13.29
N ASN A 32 -3.95 -2.69 13.99
CA ASN A 32 -2.53 -2.66 14.34
C ASN A 32 -1.64 -2.94 13.11
N MET A 33 -0.43 -2.37 13.10
CA MET A 33 0.47 -2.43 11.95
C MET A 33 0.98 -3.85 11.64
N GLU A 34 1.11 -4.72 12.65
CA GLU A 34 1.57 -6.09 12.46
C GLU A 34 0.55 -6.94 11.69
N ASP A 35 -0.73 -6.82 12.02
CA ASP A 35 -1.80 -7.53 11.34
C ASP A 35 -2.02 -6.97 9.94
N ILE A 36 -1.88 -5.65 9.75
CA ILE A 36 -1.88 -5.05 8.42
C ILE A 36 -0.74 -5.64 7.57
N ALA A 37 0.47 -5.78 8.12
CA ALA A 37 1.61 -6.38 7.41
C ALA A 37 1.32 -7.82 6.97
N LYS A 38 0.74 -8.64 7.86
CA LYS A 38 0.37 -10.03 7.55
C LYS A 38 -0.66 -10.14 6.43
N VAL A 39 -1.66 -9.24 6.41
CA VAL A 39 -2.78 -9.30 5.46
C VAL A 39 -2.42 -8.68 4.10
N THR A 40 -1.63 -7.62 4.09
CA THR A 40 -1.32 -6.84 2.88
C THR A 40 0.00 -7.24 2.21
N GLY A 41 0.86 -7.95 2.93
CA GLY A 41 2.22 -8.26 2.49
C GLY A 41 3.18 -7.05 2.51
N LEU A 42 2.72 -5.89 2.97
CA LEU A 42 3.57 -4.71 3.14
C LEU A 42 4.50 -4.87 4.34
N THR A 43 5.68 -4.26 4.24
CA THR A 43 6.60 -4.18 5.38
C THR A 43 6.09 -3.18 6.42
N LEU A 44 6.49 -3.37 7.69
CA LEU A 44 6.18 -2.41 8.75
C LEU A 44 6.66 -0.99 8.42
N LYS A 45 7.80 -0.86 7.73
CA LYS A 45 8.34 0.43 7.29
C LYS A 45 7.43 1.11 6.27
N GLU A 46 6.90 0.38 5.30
CA GLU A 46 5.96 0.91 4.31
C GLU A 46 4.65 1.34 4.98
N ILE A 47 4.15 0.55 5.93
CA ILE A 47 2.93 0.89 6.70
C ILE A 47 3.16 2.14 7.55
N GLN A 48 4.33 2.28 8.17
CA GLN A 48 4.70 3.48 8.93
C GLN A 48 4.76 4.71 8.03
N GLN A 49 5.33 4.60 6.83
CA GLN A 49 5.33 5.70 5.85
C GLN A 49 3.90 6.08 5.42
N LEU A 50 3.03 5.09 5.19
CA LEU A 50 1.61 5.33 4.90
C LEU A 50 0.91 6.06 6.05
N SER A 51 1.17 5.65 7.30
CA SER A 51 0.62 6.33 8.49
C SER A 51 1.09 7.78 8.61
N LEU A 52 2.34 8.07 8.25
CA LEU A 52 2.86 9.44 8.26
C LEU A 52 2.20 10.31 7.19
N SER A 53 1.91 9.76 6.01
CA SER A 53 1.20 10.50 4.96
C SER A 53 -0.25 10.83 5.33
N LEU A 54 -0.91 10.00 6.16
CA LEU A 54 -2.26 10.29 6.66
C LEU A 54 -2.28 11.53 7.57
N ASN A 55 -1.27 11.68 8.42
CA ASN A 55 -1.19 12.78 9.39
C ASN A 55 -0.74 14.11 8.77
N GLN A 56 -0.50 14.15 7.46
CA GLN A 56 -0.13 15.37 6.71
C GLN A 56 -1.29 15.93 5.88
N GLU A 57 -2.44 15.25 5.85
CA GLU A 57 -3.66 15.70 5.15
C GLU A 57 -4.65 16.45 6.08
N ASP A 58 -4.25 16.73 7.34
CA ASP A 58 -5.00 17.54 8.33
C ASP A 58 -4.44 18.97 8.47
#